data_AF-A0A3D1R6W6-F1
#
_entry.id   AF-A0A3D1R6W6-F1
#
_cell.length_a   1.000
_cell.length_b   1.000
_cell.length_c   1.000
_cell.angle_alpha   90.00
_cell.angle_beta   90.00
_cell.angle_gamma   90.00
#
_symmetry.space_group_name_H-M   'P 1'
#
loop_
_entity.id
_entity.type
_entity.pdbx_description
1 polymer ?
#
loop_
_entity_poly.entity_id
_entity_poly.type
_entity_poly.pdbx_seq_one_letter_code
_entity_poly.pdbx_strand_id
1 'polypeptide(L)' 'VPGAAPSPEPAGKTYEVQRGDSFYTIARKLGTTPDALMELNGIRDPNGLQVGQLLKVPGAAP' A
#
# COMPACT_ATOMS: atom_id res chain seq x y z
N VAL A 1 -16.37 -12.81 -19.59
CA VAL A 1 -16.04 -11.62 -18.78
C VAL A 1 -15.03 -10.79 -19.54
N PRO A 2 -15.24 -9.47 -19.76
CA PRO A 2 -14.26 -8.64 -20.47
C PRO A 2 -13.05 -8.44 -19.56
N GLY A 3 -11.85 -8.74 -20.09
CA GLY A 3 -10.59 -8.37 -19.47
C GLY A 3 -10.42 -6.86 -19.52
N ALA A 4 -10.45 -6.22 -18.37
CA ALA A 4 -9.95 -4.86 -18.23
C ALA A 4 -8.42 -4.94 -18.17
N ALA A 5 -7.76 -4.52 -19.25
CA ALA A 5 -6.34 -4.21 -19.21
C ALA A 5 -6.09 -3.13 -18.14
N PRO A 6 -5.09 -3.28 -17.25
CA PRO A 6 -4.78 -2.21 -16.33
C PRO A 6 -4.23 -1.03 -17.15
N SER A 7 -4.91 0.10 -17.06
CA SER A 7 -4.38 1.39 -17.48
C SER A 7 -3.02 1.59 -16.78
N PRO A 8 -1.96 2.07 -17.46
CA PRO A 8 -0.75 2.49 -16.78
C PRO A 8 -1.07 3.78 -16.03
N GLU A 9 -1.76 3.66 -14.90
CA GLU A 9 -1.75 4.67 -13.85
C GLU A 9 -0.28 4.95 -13.51
N PRO A 10 0.11 6.21 -13.24
CA PRO A 10 1.50 6.57 -12.98
C PRO A 10 2.06 5.57 -11.98
N ALA A 11 3.25 5.03 -12.27
CA ALA A 11 3.91 3.98 -11.49
C ALA A 11 4.20 4.46 -10.06
N GLY A 12 3.15 4.67 -9.28
CA GLY A 12 3.17 4.76 -7.84
C GLY A 12 3.68 3.40 -7.39
N LYS A 13 4.76 3.42 -6.63
CA LYS A 13 5.30 2.19 -6.07
C LYS A 13 4.15 1.53 -5.30
N THR A 14 3.86 0.28 -5.62
CA THR A 14 2.93 -0.56 -4.87
C THR A 14 3.74 -1.49 -3.99
N TYR A 15 3.30 -1.69 -2.76
CA TYR A 15 3.90 -2.64 -1.83
C TYR A 15 2.93 -3.81 -1.63
N GLU A 16 3.41 -5.02 -1.91
CA GLU A 16 2.67 -6.23 -1.60
C GLU A 16 2.91 -6.61 -0.14
N VAL A 17 1.82 -6.67 0.63
CA VAL A 17 1.86 -7.04 2.05
C VAL A 17 2.34 -8.47 2.20
N GLN A 18 3.40 -8.67 2.98
CA GLN A 18 3.89 -10.01 3.30
C GLN A 18 3.35 -10.49 4.65
N ARG A 19 3.43 -11.81 4.89
CA ARG A 19 3.07 -12.39 6.19
C ARG A 19 3.91 -11.76 7.30
N GLY A 20 3.23 -11.18 8.29
CA GLY A 20 3.87 -10.50 9.41
C GLY A 20 4.17 -9.01 9.16
N ASP A 21 3.90 -8.48 7.98
CA ASP A 21 3.86 -7.03 7.80
C ASP A 21 2.62 -6.45 8.49
N SER A 22 2.77 -5.20 8.90
CA SER A 22 1.69 -4.38 9.46
C SER A 22 1.88 -2.96 8.95
N PHE A 23 0.85 -2.12 8.99
CA PHE A 23 0.99 -0.71 8.60
C PHE A 23 2.17 -0.05 9.30
N TYR A 24 2.43 -0.37 10.57
CA TYR A 24 3.59 0.15 11.30
C TYR A 24 4.93 -0.27 10.68
N THR A 25 5.12 -1.55 10.40
CA THR A 25 6.36 -2.10 9.83
C THR A 25 6.59 -1.59 8.40
N ILE A 26 5.53 -1.53 7.61
CA ILE A 26 5.54 -1.04 6.22
C ILE A 26 5.83 0.46 6.19
N ALA A 27 5.14 1.24 7.04
CA ALA A 27 5.36 2.68 7.19
C ALA A 27 6.83 3.00 7.49
N ARG A 28 7.41 2.30 8.47
CA ARG A 28 8.81 2.47 8.87
C ARG A 28 9.78 2.12 7.75
N LYS A 29 9.54 1.04 7.01
CA LYS A 29 10.34 0.66 5.83
C LYS A 29 10.32 1.73 4.74
N LEU A 30 9.17 2.38 4.57
CA LEU A 30 8.94 3.40 3.54
C LEU A 30 9.28 4.82 3.99
N GLY A 31 9.65 5.01 5.26
CA GLY A 31 9.89 6.35 5.82
C GLY A 31 8.63 7.21 5.92
N THR A 32 7.46 6.58 6.06
CA THR A 32 6.15 7.26 6.20
C THR A 32 5.48 6.87 7.52
N THR A 33 4.24 7.32 7.74
CA THR A 33 3.42 6.96 8.90
C THR A 33 2.35 5.94 8.52
N PRO A 34 1.95 5.05 9.44
CA PRO A 34 0.85 4.11 9.19
C PRO A 34 -0.44 4.84 8.83
N ASP A 35 -0.70 5.98 9.46
CA ASP A 35 -1.83 6.86 9.18
C ASP A 35 -1.82 7.41 7.74
N ALA A 36 -0.68 7.94 7.26
CA ALA A 36 -0.57 8.40 5.88
C ALA A 36 -0.73 7.25 4.86
N LEU A 37 -0.23 6.05 5.16
CA LEU A 37 -0.47 4.85 4.35
C LEU A 37 -1.95 4.45 4.33
N MET A 38 -2.59 4.52 5.49
CA MET A 38 -4.01 4.21 5.67
C MET A 38 -4.88 5.21 4.89
N GLU A 39 -4.62 6.51 5.03
CA GLU A 39 -5.32 7.55 4.25
C GLU A 39 -5.09 7.40 2.75
N LEU A 40 -3.85 7.13 2.32
CA LEU A 40 -3.50 6.94 0.91
C LEU A 40 -4.24 5.75 0.28
N ASN A 41 -4.54 4.72 1.07
CA ASN A 41 -5.23 3.52 0.62
C ASN A 41 -6.72 3.49 1.00
N GLY A 42 -7.21 4.50 1.72
CA GLY A 42 -8.59 4.52 2.26
C GLY A 42 -8.87 3.44 3.30
N ILE A 43 -7.85 2.95 4.00
CA ILE A 43 -7.96 1.87 4.99
C ILE A 43 -8.13 2.48 6.36
N ARG A 44 -9.25 2.20 7.03
CA ARG A 44 -9.51 2.67 8.40
C ARG A 44 -9.13 1.67 9.48
N ASP A 45 -9.01 0.39 9.12
CA ASP A 45 -8.67 -0.66 10.06
C ASP A 45 -7.20 -1.06 9.91
N PRO A 46 -6.35 -0.78 10.92
CA PRO A 46 -4.93 -1.11 10.86
C PRO A 46 -4.64 -2.62 11.04
N ASN A 47 -5.62 -3.41 11.49
CA ASN A 47 -5.51 -4.87 11.65
C ASN A 47 -6.08 -5.63 10.45
N GLY A 48 -6.85 -4.96 9.58
CA GLY A 48 -7.46 -5.51 8.37
C GLY A 48 -6.48 -5.66 7.21
N LEU A 49 -5.18 -5.55 7.47
CA LEU A 49 -4.14 -5.72 6.46
C LEU A 49 -4.07 -7.19 6.04
N GLN A 50 -4.39 -7.48 4.78
CA GLN A 50 -4.35 -8.85 4.26
C GLN A 50 -3.01 -9.14 3.58
N VAL A 51 -2.47 -10.34 3.81
CA VAL A 51 -1.27 -10.80 3.09
C VAL A 51 -1.60 -10.96 1.60
N GLY A 52 -0.70 -10.48 0.74
CA GLY A 52 -0.89 -10.41 -0.71
C GLY A 52 -1.69 -9.17 -1.16
N GLN A 53 -2.12 -8.31 -0.23
CA GLN A 53 -2.76 -7.05 -0.58
C GLN A 53 -1.74 -6.08 -1.15
N LEU A 54 -2.11 -5.40 -2.24
CA LEU A 54 -1.32 -4.34 -2.83
C LEU A 54 -1.69 -3.00 -2.20
N LEU A 55 -0.74 -2.37 -1.52
CA LEU A 55 -0.87 -1.02 -0.99
C LEU A 55 -0.20 -0.03 -1.93
N LYS A 56 -0.92 1.04 -2.26
CA LYS A 56 -0.32 2.26 -2.81
C LYS A 56 0.63 2.81 -1.76
N VAL A 57 1.89 3.00 -2.12
CA VAL A 57 2.84 3.68 -1.25
C VAL A 57 3.18 5.04 -1.84
N PRO A 58 3.36 6.09 -1.02
CA PRO A 58 3.81 7.36 -1.56
C PRO A 58 5.17 7.10 -2.18
N GLY A 59 5.29 7.31 -3.50
CA GLY A 59 6.57 7.23 -4.17
C GLY A 59 7.50 8.19 -3.46
N ALA A 60 8.54 7.67 -2.82
CA ALA A 60 9.54 8.47 -2.13
C ALA A 60 9.92 9.64 -3.04
N ALA A 61 9.39 10.83 -2.73
CA ALA A 61 9.92 12.05 -3.29
C ALA A 61 11.35 12.16 -2.75
N PRO A 62 12.32 12.47 -3.63
CA PRO A 62 13.75 12.36 -3.34
C PRO A 62 14.20 13.13 -2.10
#